data_AF-A0AAN7A0Q7-F1
#
_entry.id   AF-A0AAN7A0Q7-F1
#
_cell.length_a   1.000
_cell.length_b   1.000
_cell.length_c   1.000
_cell.angle_alpha   90.00
_cell.angle_beta   90.00
_cell.angle_gamma   90.00
#
_symmetry.space_group_name_H-M   'P 1'
#
loop_
_entity.id
_entity.type
_entity.pdbx_description
1 polymer ?
#
loop_
_entity_poly.entity_id
_entity_poly.type
_entity_poly.pdbx_seq_one_letter_code
_entity_poly.pdbx_strand_id
1 'polypeptide(L)'
;MGNIKDASGVDFTNPLKRTPSAEQAVMTYARNDSRPIAFGLVKGTPAWKGDETWHTGGTDPNAPEHLTVELKDSNGNHITTKHIDRMEMRAEQRTSLYLVWDSQFRCSIS
;
A
#
# COMPACT_ATOMS: atom_id res chain seq x y z
N MET A 1 15.73 -10.57 -7.20
CA MET A 1 15.99 -9.27 -6.54
C MET A 1 14.64 -8.69 -6.16
N GLY A 2 14.41 -8.45 -4.86
CA GLY A 2 13.09 -8.22 -4.30
C GLY A 2 12.50 -6.87 -4.68
N ASN A 3 11.28 -6.91 -5.21
CA ASN A 3 10.32 -5.82 -5.31
C ASN A 3 8.95 -6.49 -5.11
N ILE A 4 8.14 -6.03 -4.16
CA ILE A 4 6.79 -6.57 -3.93
C ILE A 4 6.00 -6.45 -5.24
N LYS A 5 5.73 -7.58 -5.89
CA LYS A 5 5.23 -7.62 -7.28
C LYS A 5 3.74 -7.27 -7.37
N ASP A 6 2.99 -7.72 -6.38
CA ASP A 6 1.55 -7.55 -6.28
C ASP A 6 1.11 -7.59 -4.80
N ALA A 7 -0.19 -7.40 -4.57
CA ALA A 7 -0.77 -7.31 -3.24
C ALA A 7 -0.64 -8.61 -2.40
N SER A 8 -0.30 -9.75 -3.00
CA SER A 8 -0.06 -10.99 -2.24
C SER A 8 1.22 -10.94 -1.40
N GLY A 9 2.16 -10.04 -1.72
CA GLY A 9 3.35 -9.79 -0.91
C GLY A 9 3.13 -8.79 0.23
N VAL A 10 1.90 -8.32 0.43
CA VAL A 10 1.53 -7.39 1.52
C VAL A 10 0.54 -8.08 2.46
N ASP A 11 0.99 -8.32 3.68
CA ASP A 11 0.20 -8.87 4.77
C ASP A 11 -0.18 -7.81 5.79
N PHE A 12 -1.23 -8.10 6.55
CA PHE A 12 -1.74 -7.22 7.59
C PHE A 12 -1.85 -8.00 8.89
N THR A 13 -1.39 -7.41 9.98
CA THR A 13 -1.57 -8.00 11.33
C THR A 13 -3.05 -8.14 11.68
N ASN A 14 -3.89 -7.21 11.17
CA ASN A 14 -5.34 -7.33 11.20
C ASN A 14 -5.89 -7.37 9.75
N PRO A 15 -6.24 -8.55 9.22
CA PRO A 15 -6.74 -8.70 7.86
C PRO A 15 -8.00 -7.88 7.56
N LEU A 16 -8.84 -7.59 8.55
CA LEU A 16 -10.08 -6.81 8.39
C LEU A 16 -9.82 -5.33 8.08
N LYS A 17 -8.58 -4.88 8.22
CA LYS A 17 -8.19 -3.48 7.96
C LYS A 17 -7.42 -3.32 6.64
N ARG A 18 -7.26 -4.41 5.87
CA ARG A 18 -6.65 -4.41 4.55
C ARG A 18 -7.40 -3.47 3.62
N THR A 19 -6.70 -2.52 3.02
CA THR A 19 -7.28 -1.59 2.03
C THR A 19 -6.39 -1.54 0.78
N PRO A 20 -6.96 -1.32 -0.42
CA PRO A 20 -6.17 -1.18 -1.64
C PRO A 20 -5.15 -0.02 -1.59
N SER A 21 -5.49 1.07 -0.90
CA SER A 21 -4.59 2.22 -0.75
C SER A 21 -3.35 1.85 0.08
N ALA A 22 -3.51 1.06 1.14
CA ALA A 22 -2.41 0.60 1.97
C ALA A 22 -1.46 -0.33 1.19
N GLU A 23 -2.01 -1.30 0.47
CA GLU A 23 -1.23 -2.21 -0.38
C GLU A 23 -0.40 -1.45 -1.42
N GLN A 24 -1.04 -0.51 -2.12
CA GLN A 24 -0.40 0.28 -3.16
C GLN A 24 0.74 1.14 -2.60
N ALA A 25 0.57 1.73 -1.41
CA ALA A 25 1.62 2.51 -0.77
C ALA A 25 2.83 1.66 -0.38
N VAL A 26 2.59 0.46 0.19
CA VAL A 26 3.65 -0.50 0.51
C VAL A 26 4.40 -0.95 -0.74
N MET A 27 3.67 -1.31 -1.80
CA MET A 27 4.25 -1.72 -3.07
C MET A 27 5.07 -0.58 -3.71
N THR A 28 4.56 0.65 -3.66
CA THR A 28 5.26 1.81 -4.24
C THR A 28 6.53 2.13 -3.45
N TYR A 29 6.47 2.08 -2.12
CA TYR A 29 7.67 2.21 -1.28
C TYR A 29 8.70 1.14 -1.62
N ALA A 30 8.29 -0.14 -1.64
CA ALA A 30 9.19 -1.25 -1.90
C ALA A 30 9.86 -1.17 -3.28
N ARG A 31 9.16 -0.68 -4.31
CA ARG A 31 9.72 -0.46 -5.66
C ARG A 31 10.76 0.67 -5.73
N ASN A 32 10.61 1.68 -4.88
CA ASN A 32 11.51 2.83 -4.84
C ASN A 32 12.71 2.62 -3.91
N ASP A 33 12.70 1.54 -3.14
CA ASP A 33 13.77 1.19 -2.23
C ASP A 33 14.78 0.26 -2.91
N SER A 34 16.07 0.52 -2.74
CA SER A 34 17.12 -0.27 -3.39
C SER A 34 17.45 -1.60 -2.69
N ARG A 35 16.85 -1.87 -1.53
CA ARG A 35 17.04 -3.11 -0.76
C ARG A 35 16.22 -4.26 -1.35
N PRO A 36 16.59 -5.54 -1.13
CA PRO A 36 15.90 -6.69 -1.71
C PRO A 36 14.58 -7.04 -0.98
N ILE A 37 13.65 -6.09 -0.92
CA ILE A 37 12.37 -6.25 -0.20
C ILE A 37 11.44 -7.16 -1.00
N ALA A 38 10.99 -8.25 -0.38
CA ALA A 38 10.07 -9.21 -0.99
C ALA A 38 8.69 -9.23 -0.35
N PHE A 39 8.59 -8.89 0.95
CA PHE A 39 7.34 -8.89 1.70
C PHE A 39 7.21 -7.67 2.59
N GLY A 40 5.97 -7.23 2.82
CA GLY A 40 5.64 -6.18 3.78
C GLY A 40 4.53 -6.65 4.72
N LEU A 41 4.74 -6.51 6.03
CA LEU A 41 3.71 -6.75 7.04
C LEU A 41 3.30 -5.43 7.67
N VAL A 42 2.07 -4.99 7.40
CA VAL A 42 1.47 -3.81 8.01
C VAL A 42 1.12 -4.14 9.47
N LYS A 43 1.75 -3.43 10.40
CA LYS A 43 1.63 -3.64 11.85
C LYS A 43 0.55 -2.79 12.48
N GLY A 44 0.40 -1.57 12.01
CA GLY A 44 -0.38 -0.55 12.68
C GLY A 44 -1.67 -0.23 11.94
N THR A 45 -2.77 -0.34 12.69
CA THR A 45 -4.13 0.06 12.30
C THR A 45 -4.67 0.89 13.45
N PRO A 46 -4.81 2.22 13.36
CA PRO A 46 -5.55 2.94 14.38
C PRO A 46 -7.04 2.78 14.09
N ALA A 47 -7.70 2.02 14.95
CA ALA A 47 -9.14 2.09 15.08
C ALA A 47 -9.49 3.44 15.72
N TRP A 48 -10.00 4.42 14.96
CA TRP A 48 -11.09 5.31 15.40
C TRP A 48 -11.65 6.29 14.34
N LYS A 49 -11.77 5.88 13.07
CA LYS A 49 -12.77 6.43 12.14
C LYS A 49 -12.97 5.48 10.96
N GLY A 50 -14.16 4.88 10.84
CA GLY A 50 -14.65 4.26 9.61
C GLY A 50 -13.78 3.20 8.91
N ASP A 51 -13.08 2.34 9.66
CA ASP A 51 -12.33 1.18 9.11
C ASP A 51 -11.03 1.45 8.33
N GLU A 52 -10.39 2.60 8.52
CA GLU A 52 -9.12 2.90 7.83
C GLU A 52 -7.87 2.34 8.54
N THR A 53 -6.87 1.95 7.74
CA THR A 53 -5.57 1.37 8.17
C THR A 53 -4.56 2.42 8.63
N TRP A 54 -4.82 3.69 8.36
CA TRP A 54 -3.84 4.77 8.35
C TRP A 54 -3.72 5.50 9.68
N HIS A 55 -2.49 5.73 10.16
CA HIS A 55 -2.18 6.55 11.32
C HIS A 55 -2.17 8.02 11.00
N THR A 56 -2.93 8.82 11.73
CA THR A 56 -2.72 10.27 11.79
C THR A 56 -1.39 10.56 12.48
N GLY A 57 -0.66 11.56 11.98
CA GLY A 57 0.66 11.92 12.49
C GLY A 57 0.64 12.57 13.88
N GLY A 58 0.48 11.78 14.93
CA GLY A 58 0.73 12.19 16.32
C GLY A 58 0.07 13.52 16.72
N THR A 59 0.87 14.47 17.20
CA THR A 59 0.41 15.77 17.72
C THR A 59 0.25 16.85 16.66
N ASP A 60 0.71 16.62 15.41
CA ASP A 60 0.53 17.56 14.32
C ASP A 60 -0.71 17.14 13.49
N PRO A 61 -1.83 17.87 13.58
CA PRO A 61 -3.03 17.55 12.82
C PRO A 61 -2.85 17.68 11.30
N ASN A 62 -1.76 18.31 10.84
CA ASN A 62 -1.47 18.47 9.41
C ASN A 62 -0.48 17.44 8.87
N ALA A 63 0.07 16.56 9.73
CA ALA A 63 0.97 15.53 9.28
C ALA A 63 0.22 14.52 8.40
N PRO A 64 0.83 14.06 7.29
CA PRO A 64 0.20 13.08 6.43
C PRO A 64 -0.09 11.80 7.22
N GLU A 65 -1.20 11.15 6.87
CA GLU A 65 -1.47 9.85 7.44
C GLU A 65 -0.43 8.83 6.97
N HIS A 66 -0.12 7.80 7.73
CA HIS A 66 0.95 6.85 7.40
C HIS A 66 0.69 5.44 7.94
N LEU A 67 1.44 4.44 7.48
CA LEU A 67 1.38 3.04 7.94
C LEU A 67 2.68 2.63 8.57
N THR A 68 2.64 1.86 9.65
CA THR A 68 3.84 1.16 10.14
C THR A 68 3.97 -0.19 9.45
N VAL A 69 5.06 -0.38 8.71
CA VAL A 69 5.29 -1.58 7.88
C VAL A 69 6.64 -2.21 8.19
N GLU A 70 6.61 -3.49 8.51
CA GLU A 70 7.79 -4.34 8.63
C GLU A 70 8.13 -4.92 7.25
N LEU A 71 9.31 -4.62 6.73
CA LEU A 71 9.76 -5.05 5.40
C LEU A 71 10.77 -6.19 5.54
N LYS A 72 10.59 -7.24 4.72
CA LYS A 72 11.36 -8.48 4.78
C LYS A 72 11.94 -8.87 3.43
N ASP A 73 13.04 -9.62 3.45
CA ASP A 73 13.64 -10.23 2.26
C ASP A 73 12.86 -11.49 1.81
N SER A 74 13.28 -12.12 0.72
CA SER A 74 12.63 -13.33 0.17
C SER A 74 12.73 -14.55 1.08
N ASN A 75 13.62 -14.54 2.07
CA ASN A 75 13.78 -15.61 3.05
C ASN A 75 12.96 -15.35 4.31
N GLY A 76 12.22 -14.23 4.37
CA GLY A 76 11.45 -13.82 5.53
C GLY A 76 12.27 -13.11 6.62
N ASN A 77 13.54 -12.76 6.35
CA ASN A 77 14.35 -12.02 7.31
C ASN A 77 13.91 -10.55 7.35
N HIS A 78 13.90 -9.98 8.55
CA HIS A 78 13.64 -8.56 8.73
C HIS A 78 14.75 -7.71 8.11
N ILE A 79 14.35 -6.75 7.26
CA ILE A 79 15.25 -5.74 6.69
C ILE A 79 15.14 -4.44 7.49
N THR A 80 13.91 -3.96 7.69
CA THR A 80 13.64 -2.67 8.31
C THR A 80 12.18 -2.55 8.71
N THR A 81 11.88 -1.62 9.60
CA THR A 81 10.52 -1.12 9.82
C THR A 81 10.45 0.34 9.40
N LYS A 82 9.37 0.74 8.72
CA LYS A 82 9.19 2.10 8.19
C LYS A 82 7.77 2.60 8.39
N HIS A 83 7.66 3.92 8.56
CA HIS A 83 6.40 4.63 8.36
C HIS A 83 6.29 4.97 6.88
N ILE A 84 5.23 4.50 6.23
CA ILE A 84 4.96 4.73 4.82
C ILE A 84 3.76 5.68 4.74
N ASP A 85 4.00 6.89 4.29
CA ASP A 85 2.95 7.91 4.20
C ASP A 85 1.89 7.52 3.18
N ARG A 86 0.65 7.90 3.47
CA ARG A 86 -0.48 7.85 2.55
C ARG A 86 -0.12 8.79 1.43
N MET A 87 0.29 8.23 0.31
CA MET A 87 0.37 9.00 -0.91
C MET A 87 -1.06 9.47 -1.20
N GLU A 88 -1.35 10.74 -0.99
CA GLU A 88 -2.46 11.37 -1.69
C GLU A 88 -2.18 11.08 -3.17
N MET A 89 -3.04 10.27 -3.80
CA MET A 89 -2.98 10.12 -5.24
C MET A 89 -3.10 11.53 -5.83
N ARG A 90 -1.99 12.13 -6.24
CA ARG A 90 -2.03 13.29 -7.11
C ARG A 90 -2.92 12.91 -8.29
N ALA A 91 -3.82 13.82 -8.66
CA ALA A 91 -4.93 13.60 -9.59
C ALA A 91 -4.54 12.93 -10.93
N GLU A 92 -3.25 12.91 -11.28
CA GLU A 92 -2.70 12.27 -12.47
C GLU A 92 -2.71 10.73 -12.45
N GLN A 93 -2.82 10.05 -11.30
CA GLN A 93 -2.99 8.59 -11.26
C GLN A 93 -4.45 8.13 -11.23
N ARG A 94 -5.42 9.05 -11.04
CA ARG A 94 -6.85 8.70 -11.09
C ARG A 94 -7.34 8.34 -12.50
N THR A 95 -6.67 8.82 -13.55
CA THR A 95 -7.04 8.49 -14.93
C THR A 95 -6.63 7.08 -15.36
N SER A 96 -5.63 6.45 -14.70
CA SER A 96 -5.21 5.10 -15.08
C SER A 96 -6.04 3.98 -14.45
N LEU A 97 -6.77 4.23 -13.35
CA LEU A 97 -7.64 3.22 -12.73
C LEU A 97 -9.00 3.10 -13.44
N TYR A 98 -9.49 4.18 -14.07
CA TYR A 98 -10.69 4.14 -14.91
C TYR A 98 -10.45 3.42 -16.26
N LEU A 99 -9.22 3.41 -16.78
CA LEU A 99 -8.93 2.79 -18.08
C LEU A 99 -8.82 1.25 -18.02
N VAL A 100 -8.69 0.64 -16.83
CA VAL A 100 -8.63 -0.83 -16.69
C VAL A 100 -10.03 -1.45 -16.54
N TRP A 101 -11.06 -0.66 -16.21
CA TRP A 101 -12.44 -1.12 -16.08
C TRP A 101 -13.30 -0.97 -17.35
N ASP A 102 -12.83 -0.24 -18.37
CA ASP A 102 -13.59 -0.03 -19.63
C ASP A 102 -13.17 -0.97 -20.78
N SER A 103 -12.18 -1.84 -20.60
CA SER A 103 -11.67 -2.71 -21.68
C SER A 103 -12.43 -4.04 -21.86
N GLN A 104 -13.52 -4.31 -21.11
CA GLN A 104 -14.25 -5.59 -21.20
C GLN A 104 -15.68 -5.53 -21.78
N PHE A 105 -16.16 -4.37 -22.25
CA PHE A 105 -17.47 -4.29 -22.91
C PHE A 105 -17.46 -3.46 -24.21
N ARG A 106 -16.86 -3.98 -25.28
CA ARG A 106 -17.31 -3.70 -26.66
C ARG A 106 -17.11 -4.94 -27.54
N CYS A 107 -17.99 -5.91 -27.35
CA CYS A 107 -18.23 -6.94 -28.36
C CYS A 107 -19.18 -6.37 -29.42
N SER A 108 -18.67 -6.26 -30.64
CA SER A 108 -19.30 -6.28 -31.97
C SER A 108 -20.74 -5.77 -32.15
N ILE A 109 -20.88 -4.62 -32.82
CA ILE A 109 -21.94 -4.40 -33.82
C ILE A 109 -21.26 -3.94 -35.10
N SER A 110 -21.16 -4.84 -36.07
CA SER A 110 -21.21 -4.58 -37.52
C SER A 110 -21.49 -5.91 -38.22
#